data_AF-A0A9W7BQK7-F1
#
_entry.id   AF-A0A9W7BQK7-F1
#
_cell.length_a   1.000
_cell.length_b   1.000
_cell.length_c   1.000
_cell.angle_alpha   90.00
_cell.angle_beta   90.00
_cell.angle_gamma   90.00
#
_symmetry.space_group_name_H-M   'P 1'
#
loop_
_entity.id
_entity.type
_entity.pdbx_description
1 polymer ?
#
loop_
_entity_poly.entity_id
_entity_poly.type
_entity_poly.pdbx_seq_one_letter_code
_entity_poly.pdbx_strand_id
1 'polypeptide(L)'
;MSHKRLVAASEEKPLHRVRKTKEALDGLKHNNELLKQDLARESRETRATSKLTAGRDMSRLQNDADNYARRIEIERQKIEDLDNHIATTHAKILAQRKKMGGADASLENNELIAKQVRMLENRLDKTLVKFNEALAANKQLRGKIDSMRQERVVFDGIYKKLERELHEKKKEMSTIIEDSNNAYQERDKAQGELKVLKERAETDKAEFERDWKELGQLIEQDRKAREHIRAQIEKNSVSPVNETGRFSNTGSPVMMGDEVESLDAKNMMPGGFFPSSANTAEAPLPQEKVELYEEAFNKIADATGITDVDEVVSTFLEAEDKNFSLFNYVNELNSEIERLELAISDTKVEIEKYKGQGVSTDTQRKQILRNLDERLQSTRHKAEEYQTRYDNGMKTINQLKTGIHSIFSRLGCAGSNLEEMLGNQGVTESNMMQYLGIIEQKTSEILQLYATSQQAGEGEVQAKVNPGYNYGEPKMATRSEKHLTIEFKAGSLPSTNEYLSDEESDEENDERPLTRDELERKTMRGYRKGDKAKNKK
;
A
#
# COMPACT_ATOMS: atom_id res chain seq x y z
N MET A 1 50.22 176.86 -81.92
CA MET A 1 50.28 175.75 -82.88
C MET A 1 51.55 175.88 -83.73
N SER A 2 52.34 174.81 -83.94
CA SER A 2 52.75 174.30 -85.28
C SER A 2 54.18 173.71 -85.46
N HIS A 3 54.25 172.65 -86.29
CA HIS A 3 55.28 172.15 -87.25
C HIS A 3 56.44 171.13 -86.93
N LYS A 4 56.20 169.85 -87.29
CA LYS A 4 56.78 168.91 -88.33
C LYS A 4 58.28 168.96 -88.80
N ARG A 5 59.08 167.88 -88.55
CA ARG A 5 60.07 167.21 -89.46
C ARG A 5 60.64 165.88 -88.89
N LEU A 6 60.96 164.91 -89.77
CA LEU A 6 61.40 163.49 -89.59
C LEU A 6 62.95 163.30 -89.47
N VAL A 7 63.59 162.15 -89.16
CA VAL A 7 63.40 160.88 -88.37
C VAL A 7 64.74 160.10 -88.48
N ALA A 8 65.39 159.73 -87.36
CA ALA A 8 66.46 158.71 -87.21
C ALA A 8 66.74 158.46 -85.71
N ALA A 9 66.90 157.21 -85.25
CA ALA A 9 67.23 156.86 -83.86
C ALA A 9 67.76 155.41 -83.76
N SER A 10 68.63 154.98 -82.84
CA SER A 10 69.67 155.55 -81.96
C SER A 10 70.25 154.35 -81.18
N GLU A 11 71.58 154.21 -81.11
CA GLU A 11 72.32 153.07 -80.53
C GLU A 11 72.56 153.18 -79.00
N GLU A 12 72.31 152.12 -78.22
CA GLU A 12 72.80 151.93 -76.84
C GLU A 12 73.24 150.47 -76.55
N LYS A 13 74.23 150.30 -75.66
CA LYS A 13 75.33 149.30 -75.69
C LYS A 13 75.07 147.93 -74.99
N PRO A 14 75.69 146.82 -75.44
CA PRO A 14 75.43 145.41 -75.01
C PRO A 14 75.87 144.96 -73.59
N LEU A 15 76.53 145.79 -72.78
CA LEU A 15 77.09 145.38 -71.47
C LEU A 15 76.06 145.25 -70.32
N HIS A 16 74.94 145.99 -70.38
CA HIS A 16 73.95 145.98 -69.29
C HIS A 16 73.09 144.69 -69.26
N ARG A 17 72.93 144.01 -70.41
CA ARG A 17 72.11 142.78 -70.52
C ARG A 17 72.80 141.58 -69.86
N VAL A 18 74.13 141.48 -69.97
CA VAL A 18 74.93 140.37 -69.41
C VAL A 18 74.97 140.40 -67.88
N ARG A 19 74.98 141.59 -67.26
CA ARG A 19 74.98 141.73 -65.80
C ARG A 19 73.67 141.23 -65.17
N LYS A 20 72.53 141.63 -65.74
CA LYS A 20 71.20 141.14 -65.30
C LYS A 20 71.05 139.63 -65.44
N THR A 21 71.59 139.03 -66.50
CA THR A 21 71.54 137.57 -66.68
C THR A 21 72.39 136.83 -65.65
N LYS A 22 73.49 137.44 -65.18
CA LYS A 22 74.37 136.82 -64.17
C LYS A 22 73.74 136.86 -62.77
N GLU A 23 73.15 138.00 -62.39
CA GLU A 23 72.43 138.15 -61.11
C GLU A 23 71.23 137.19 -61.01
N ALA A 24 70.49 136.96 -62.10
CA ALA A 24 69.41 135.97 -62.14
C ALA A 24 69.89 134.52 -61.99
N LEU A 25 71.06 134.20 -62.56
CA LEU A 25 71.64 132.85 -62.51
C LEU A 25 72.20 132.51 -61.12
N ASP A 26 72.77 133.50 -60.42
CA ASP A 26 73.22 133.32 -59.04
C ASP A 26 72.04 133.20 -58.06
N GLY A 27 70.93 133.93 -58.29
CA GLY A 27 69.69 133.74 -57.54
C GLY A 27 69.09 132.34 -57.72
N LEU A 28 69.10 131.80 -58.95
CA LEU A 28 68.66 130.44 -59.23
C LEU A 28 69.56 129.38 -58.56
N LYS A 29 70.88 129.60 -58.51
CA LYS A 29 71.79 128.70 -57.79
C LYS A 29 71.52 128.70 -56.29
N HIS A 30 71.30 129.85 -55.68
CA HIS A 30 70.98 129.94 -54.26
C HIS A 30 69.67 129.24 -53.91
N ASN A 31 68.62 129.42 -54.71
CA ASN A 31 67.36 128.71 -54.54
C ASN A 31 67.50 127.19 -54.72
N ASN A 32 68.37 126.75 -55.64
CA ASN A 32 68.66 125.32 -55.82
C ASN A 32 69.39 124.72 -54.60
N GLU A 33 70.31 125.47 -54.00
CA GLU A 33 71.02 125.06 -52.79
C GLU A 33 70.06 124.95 -51.59
N LEU A 34 69.13 125.90 -51.44
CA LEU A 34 68.08 125.86 -50.42
C LEU A 34 67.16 124.65 -50.59
N LEU A 35 66.68 124.39 -51.82
CA LEU A 35 65.85 123.22 -52.11
C LEU A 35 66.56 121.89 -51.80
N LYS A 36 67.86 121.81 -52.04
CA LYS A 36 68.65 120.62 -51.66
C LYS A 36 68.73 120.43 -50.15
N GLN A 37 68.84 121.51 -49.38
CA GLN A 37 68.84 121.44 -47.92
C GLN A 37 67.48 121.01 -47.37
N ASP A 38 66.38 121.54 -47.91
CA ASP A 38 65.03 121.18 -47.48
C ASP A 38 64.72 119.70 -47.78
N LEU A 39 65.07 119.21 -48.97
CA LEU A 39 64.86 117.81 -49.35
C LEU A 39 65.69 116.85 -48.48
N ALA A 40 66.90 117.25 -48.08
CA ALA A 40 67.72 116.47 -47.16
C ALA A 40 67.13 116.41 -45.74
N ARG A 41 66.47 117.50 -45.29
CA ARG A 41 65.80 117.55 -43.98
C ARG A 41 64.55 116.68 -43.97
N GLU A 42 63.70 116.80 -44.97
CA GLU A 42 62.46 116.02 -45.09
C GLU A 42 62.74 114.52 -45.24
N SER A 43 63.77 114.14 -45.99
CA SER A 43 64.20 112.74 -46.11
C SER A 43 64.67 112.13 -44.79
N ARG A 44 65.32 112.91 -43.91
CA ARG A 44 65.74 112.44 -42.59
C ARG A 44 64.55 112.29 -41.64
N GLU A 45 63.63 113.26 -41.66
CA GLU A 45 62.47 113.30 -40.76
C GLU A 45 61.46 112.19 -41.07
N THR A 46 61.22 111.92 -42.35
CA THR A 46 60.37 110.79 -42.80
C THR A 46 60.98 109.42 -42.46
N ARG A 47 62.30 109.26 -42.56
CA ARG A 47 62.97 108.00 -42.16
C ARG A 47 62.95 107.78 -40.64
N ALA A 48 63.07 108.83 -39.84
CA ALA A 48 63.11 108.73 -38.38
C ALA A 48 61.74 108.41 -37.78
N THR A 49 60.66 109.01 -38.32
CA THR A 49 59.31 108.88 -37.78
C THR A 49 58.62 107.57 -38.19
N SER A 50 58.90 107.03 -39.37
CA SER A 50 58.19 105.85 -39.90
C SER A 50 58.72 104.49 -39.39
N LYS A 51 60.02 104.33 -39.13
CA LYS A 51 60.62 102.98 -38.95
C LYS A 51 60.80 102.50 -37.50
N LEU A 52 60.84 103.38 -36.51
CA LEU A 52 61.33 103.02 -35.17
C LEU A 52 60.25 102.79 -34.11
N THR A 53 59.10 103.44 -34.20
CA THR A 53 58.00 103.34 -33.22
C THR A 53 56.91 102.37 -33.68
N ALA A 54 56.42 102.52 -34.91
CA ALA A 54 55.39 101.64 -35.49
C ALA A 54 55.84 100.16 -35.56
N GLY A 55 57.12 99.89 -35.82
CA GLY A 55 57.64 98.53 -35.85
C GLY A 55 57.65 97.83 -34.49
N ARG A 56 57.93 98.56 -33.40
CA ARG A 56 57.95 98.00 -32.04
C ARG A 56 56.55 97.69 -31.52
N ASP A 57 55.60 98.58 -31.76
CA ASP A 57 54.21 98.36 -31.33
C ASP A 57 53.53 97.27 -32.18
N MET A 58 53.84 97.18 -33.48
CA MET A 58 53.42 96.07 -34.33
C MET A 58 53.95 94.73 -33.82
N SER A 59 55.23 94.64 -33.46
CA SER A 59 55.79 93.40 -32.88
C SER A 59 55.18 93.04 -31.53
N ARG A 60 54.85 94.02 -30.68
CA ARG A 60 54.16 93.77 -29.40
C ARG A 60 52.76 93.22 -29.62
N LEU A 61 51.96 93.87 -30.46
CA LEU A 61 50.60 93.43 -30.78
C LEU A 61 50.59 92.06 -31.47
N GLN A 62 51.59 91.77 -32.32
CA GLN A 62 51.73 90.47 -32.94
C GLN A 62 52.07 89.38 -31.91
N ASN A 63 52.98 89.65 -30.97
CA ASN A 63 53.28 88.74 -29.87
C ASN A 63 52.06 88.50 -28.96
N ASP A 64 51.29 89.56 -28.65
CA ASP A 64 50.08 89.44 -27.84
C ASP A 64 48.99 88.65 -28.59
N ALA A 65 48.82 88.87 -29.89
CA ALA A 65 47.92 88.08 -30.74
C ALA A 65 48.34 86.61 -30.77
N ASP A 66 49.63 86.30 -30.92
CA ASP A 66 50.16 84.94 -30.88
C ASP A 66 49.96 84.29 -29.50
N ASN A 67 50.12 85.06 -28.42
CA ASN A 67 49.88 84.60 -27.05
C ASN A 67 48.39 84.29 -26.80
N TYR A 68 47.47 85.17 -27.22
CA TYR A 68 46.04 84.94 -27.11
C TYR A 68 45.59 83.78 -28.02
N ALA A 69 46.13 83.66 -29.24
CA ALA A 69 45.87 82.52 -30.12
C ALA A 69 46.29 81.20 -29.46
N ARG A 70 47.48 81.16 -28.85
CA ARG A 70 47.95 79.98 -28.11
C ARG A 70 47.05 79.66 -26.91
N ARG A 71 46.61 80.67 -26.15
CA ARG A 71 45.69 80.46 -25.01
C ARG A 71 44.32 79.96 -25.44
N ILE A 72 43.77 80.51 -26.53
CA ILE A 72 42.50 80.04 -27.11
C ILE A 72 42.64 78.58 -27.54
N GLU A 73 43.76 78.20 -28.15
CA GLU A 73 43.99 76.82 -28.56
C GLU A 73 44.08 75.85 -27.37
N ILE A 74 44.77 76.26 -26.28
CA ILE A 74 44.82 75.47 -25.04
C ILE A 74 43.43 75.32 -24.42
N GLU A 75 42.63 76.39 -24.36
CA GLU A 75 41.27 76.31 -23.82
C GLU A 75 40.34 75.48 -24.73
N ARG A 76 40.53 75.49 -26.05
CA ARG A 76 39.82 74.60 -26.98
C ARG A 76 40.15 73.13 -26.70
N GLN A 77 41.43 72.80 -26.52
CA GLN A 77 41.85 71.44 -26.16
C GLN A 77 41.23 71.00 -24.82
N LYS A 78 41.19 71.88 -23.82
CA LYS A 78 40.53 71.57 -22.53
C LYS A 78 39.03 71.35 -22.68
N ILE A 79 38.35 72.12 -23.53
CA ILE A 79 36.92 71.92 -23.79
C ILE A 79 36.72 70.56 -24.47
N GLU A 80 37.54 70.21 -25.45
CA GLU A 80 37.48 68.91 -26.12
C GLU A 80 37.74 67.75 -25.13
N ASP A 81 38.73 67.89 -24.24
CA ASP A 81 38.99 66.91 -23.19
C ASP A 81 37.82 66.77 -22.22
N LEU A 82 37.21 67.89 -21.80
CA LEU A 82 36.04 67.89 -20.93
C LEU A 82 34.82 67.28 -21.61
N ASP A 83 34.59 67.57 -22.89
CA ASP A 83 33.51 66.98 -23.68
C ASP A 83 33.70 65.47 -23.82
N ASN A 84 34.94 65.01 -24.02
CA ASN A 84 35.28 63.59 -24.00
C ASN A 84 35.00 62.95 -22.62
N HIS A 85 35.35 63.62 -21.51
CA HIS A 85 35.03 63.14 -20.16
C HIS A 85 33.52 63.09 -19.89
N ILE A 86 32.77 64.09 -20.33
CA ILE A 86 31.31 64.12 -20.25
C ILE A 86 30.72 62.96 -21.04
N ALA A 87 31.19 62.73 -22.28
CA ALA A 87 30.74 61.60 -23.09
C ALA A 87 31.01 60.25 -22.43
N THR A 88 32.22 60.03 -21.90
CA THR A 88 32.56 58.77 -21.22
C THR A 88 31.76 58.55 -19.94
N THR A 89 31.53 59.59 -19.15
CA THR A 89 30.73 59.49 -17.90
C THR A 89 29.25 59.24 -18.22
N HIS A 90 28.68 59.91 -19.22
CA HIS A 90 27.33 59.60 -19.71
C HIS A 90 27.21 58.15 -20.22
N ALA A 91 28.21 57.67 -20.96
CA ALA A 91 28.23 56.28 -21.42
C ALA A 91 28.27 55.29 -20.24
N LYS A 92 29.06 55.57 -19.19
CA LYS A 92 29.08 54.76 -17.96
C LYS A 92 27.74 54.77 -17.22
N ILE A 93 27.10 55.94 -17.08
CA ILE A 93 25.78 56.08 -16.45
C ILE A 93 24.72 55.28 -17.23
N LEU A 94 24.72 55.39 -18.56
CA LEU A 94 23.79 54.63 -19.41
C LEU A 94 24.03 53.13 -19.32
N ALA A 95 25.29 52.68 -19.34
CA ALA A 95 25.63 51.28 -19.18
C ALA A 95 25.17 50.74 -17.82
N GLN A 96 25.36 51.51 -16.73
CA GLN A 96 24.89 51.13 -15.41
C GLN A 96 23.36 51.14 -15.30
N ARG A 97 22.68 52.12 -15.87
CA ARG A 97 21.20 52.17 -15.92
C ARG A 97 20.62 50.99 -16.70
N LYS A 98 21.26 50.61 -17.80
CA LYS A 98 20.91 49.41 -18.58
C LYS A 98 21.17 48.12 -17.79
N LYS A 99 22.28 48.05 -17.05
CA LYS A 99 22.62 46.90 -16.20
C LYS A 99 21.68 46.75 -15.00
N MET A 100 21.23 47.86 -14.41
CA MET A 100 20.29 47.86 -13.28
C MET A 100 18.83 47.66 -13.71
N GLY A 101 18.53 47.51 -15.00
CA GLY A 101 17.20 47.14 -15.49
C GLY A 101 16.11 48.21 -15.31
N GLY A 102 16.46 49.43 -14.91
CA GLY A 102 15.50 50.46 -14.51
C GLY A 102 15.16 50.42 -13.01
N ALA A 103 14.49 51.47 -12.51
CA ALA A 103 14.12 51.55 -11.09
C ALA A 103 13.09 50.47 -10.70
N ASP A 104 12.23 50.08 -11.63
CA ASP A 104 11.13 49.15 -11.40
C ASP A 104 11.57 47.67 -11.41
N ALA A 105 12.72 47.35 -12.03
CA ALA A 105 13.23 45.97 -12.07
C ALA A 105 13.55 45.42 -10.66
N SER A 106 13.97 46.28 -9.73
CA SER A 106 14.20 45.86 -8.34
C SER A 106 12.90 45.62 -7.58
N LEU A 107 11.84 46.38 -7.86
CA LEU A 107 10.53 46.22 -7.24
C LEU A 107 9.84 44.97 -7.78
N GLU A 108 9.89 44.76 -9.10
CA GLU A 108 9.35 43.58 -9.77
C GLU A 108 10.05 42.30 -9.29
N ASN A 109 11.38 42.31 -9.17
CA ASN A 109 12.12 41.16 -8.63
C ASN A 109 11.73 40.87 -7.17
N ASN A 110 11.58 41.90 -6.33
CA ASN A 110 11.11 41.71 -4.95
C ASN A 110 9.68 41.16 -4.90
N GLU A 111 8.80 41.58 -5.81
CA GLU A 111 7.43 41.06 -5.89
C GLU A 111 7.41 39.59 -6.36
N LEU A 112 8.26 39.22 -7.32
CA LEU A 112 8.43 37.84 -7.77
C LEU A 112 8.96 36.95 -6.64
N ILE A 113 9.97 37.42 -5.90
CA ILE A 113 10.50 36.71 -4.72
C ILE A 113 9.40 36.55 -3.67
N ALA A 114 8.61 37.60 -3.38
CA ALA A 114 7.51 37.50 -2.42
C ALA A 114 6.43 36.51 -2.86
N LYS A 115 6.09 36.46 -4.16
CA LYS A 115 5.19 35.44 -4.72
C LYS A 115 5.77 34.03 -4.56
N GLN A 116 7.06 33.86 -4.82
CA GLN A 116 7.74 32.57 -4.66
C GLN A 116 7.76 32.11 -3.19
N VAL A 117 8.04 33.01 -2.25
CA VAL A 117 7.97 32.73 -0.81
C VAL A 117 6.57 32.24 -0.43
N ARG A 118 5.51 32.96 -0.84
CA ARG A 118 4.12 32.53 -0.56
C ARG A 118 3.79 31.17 -1.17
N MET A 119 4.29 30.86 -2.37
CA MET A 119 4.08 29.53 -2.97
C MET A 119 4.78 28.43 -2.18
N LEU A 120 6.00 28.69 -1.70
CA LEU A 120 6.75 27.74 -0.88
C LEU A 120 6.11 27.55 0.50
N GLU A 121 5.63 28.61 1.14
CA GLU A 121 4.87 28.56 2.39
C GLU A 121 3.60 27.71 2.22
N ASN A 122 2.80 27.98 1.20
CA ASN A 122 1.60 27.19 0.90
C ASN A 122 1.92 25.72 0.62
N ARG A 123 3.06 25.44 -0.02
CA ARG A 123 3.50 24.07 -0.28
C ARG A 123 3.92 23.39 1.02
N LEU A 124 4.64 24.10 1.89
CA LEU A 124 5.04 23.62 3.21
C LEU A 124 3.81 23.30 4.07
N ASP A 125 2.84 24.21 4.15
CA ASP A 125 1.60 23.99 4.90
C ASP A 125 0.84 22.77 4.41
N LYS A 126 0.70 22.61 3.09
CA LYS A 126 0.08 21.40 2.51
C LYS A 126 0.83 20.13 2.89
N THR A 127 2.17 20.15 2.90
CA THR A 127 2.95 18.99 3.33
C THR A 127 2.85 18.71 4.82
N LEU A 128 2.73 19.75 5.66
CA LEU A 128 2.52 19.61 7.09
C LEU A 128 1.15 19.01 7.42
N VAL A 129 0.10 19.43 6.70
CA VAL A 129 -1.24 18.82 6.83
C VAL A 129 -1.18 17.34 6.48
N LYS A 130 -0.60 16.97 5.33
CA LYS A 130 -0.42 15.56 4.95
C LYS A 130 0.40 14.76 5.96
N PHE A 131 1.44 15.36 6.53
CA PHE A 131 2.25 14.73 7.57
C PHE A 131 1.44 14.47 8.85
N ASN A 132 0.65 15.45 9.29
CA ASN A 132 -0.22 15.32 10.46
C ASN A 132 -1.33 14.27 10.23
N GLU A 133 -1.92 14.23 9.04
CA GLU A 133 -2.86 13.18 8.64
C GLU A 133 -2.22 11.79 8.69
N ALA A 134 -1.00 11.65 8.15
CA ALA A 134 -0.25 10.40 8.21
C ALA A 134 0.08 9.99 9.67
N LEU A 135 0.41 10.94 10.54
CA LEU A 135 0.61 10.68 11.98
C LEU A 135 -0.67 10.23 12.67
N ALA A 136 -1.81 10.85 12.36
CA ALA A 136 -3.11 10.45 12.89
C ALA A 136 -3.49 9.03 12.45
N ALA A 137 -3.30 8.72 11.16
CA ALA A 137 -3.51 7.37 10.62
C ALA A 137 -2.57 6.35 11.29
N ASN A 138 -1.28 6.69 11.47
CA ASN A 138 -0.33 5.82 12.16
C ASN A 138 -0.74 5.57 13.62
N LYS A 139 -1.24 6.59 14.31
CA LYS A 139 -1.78 6.47 15.68
C LYS A 139 -2.99 5.54 15.73
N GLN A 140 -3.91 5.64 14.77
CA GLN A 140 -5.06 4.72 14.67
C GLN A 140 -4.61 3.28 14.40
N LEU A 141 -3.67 3.08 13.47
CA LEU A 141 -3.12 1.75 13.17
C LEU A 141 -2.42 1.14 14.39
N ARG A 142 -1.64 1.91 15.14
CA ARG A 142 -1.04 1.47 16.41
C ARG A 142 -2.11 1.03 17.41
N GLY A 143 -3.16 1.83 17.60
CA GLY A 143 -4.29 1.45 18.46
C GLY A 143 -4.97 0.15 18.01
N LYS A 144 -5.15 -0.05 16.70
CA LYS A 144 -5.69 -1.31 16.15
C LYS A 144 -4.77 -2.50 16.40
N ILE A 145 -3.45 -2.33 16.23
CA ILE A 145 -2.46 -3.37 16.54
C ILE A 145 -2.53 -3.75 18.02
N ASP A 146 -2.64 -2.77 18.92
CA ASP A 146 -2.70 -3.04 20.36
C ASP A 146 -4.00 -3.76 20.74
N SER A 147 -5.15 -3.39 20.15
CA SER A 147 -6.41 -4.13 20.31
C SER A 147 -6.28 -5.58 19.85
N MET A 148 -5.74 -5.82 18.65
CA MET A 148 -5.55 -7.18 18.13
C MET A 148 -4.58 -8.00 19.00
N ARG A 149 -3.55 -7.36 19.58
CA ARG A 149 -2.64 -8.02 20.51
C ARG A 149 -3.33 -8.39 21.81
N GLN A 150 -4.15 -7.51 22.36
CA GLN A 150 -4.93 -7.79 23.57
C GLN A 150 -5.91 -8.93 23.33
N GLU A 151 -6.65 -8.91 22.22
CA GLU A 151 -7.54 -10.01 21.81
C GLU A 151 -6.77 -11.32 21.68
N ARG A 152 -5.60 -11.33 21.03
CA ARG A 152 -4.76 -12.52 20.91
C ARG A 152 -4.37 -13.10 22.26
N VAL A 153 -3.99 -12.26 23.23
CA VAL A 153 -3.65 -12.73 24.59
C VAL A 153 -4.86 -13.37 25.27
N VAL A 154 -6.06 -12.79 25.10
CA VAL A 154 -7.30 -13.37 25.63
C VAL A 154 -7.58 -14.73 24.96
N PHE A 155 -7.48 -14.81 23.63
CA PHE A 155 -7.67 -16.06 22.90
C PHE A 155 -6.66 -17.13 23.30
N ASP A 156 -5.37 -16.80 23.39
CA ASP A 156 -4.34 -17.74 23.86
C ASP A 156 -4.66 -18.26 25.28
N GLY A 157 -5.21 -17.40 26.14
CA GLY A 157 -5.68 -17.78 27.47
C GLY A 157 -6.85 -18.78 27.42
N ILE A 158 -7.83 -18.55 26.54
CA ILE A 158 -8.99 -19.44 26.33
C ILE A 158 -8.53 -20.78 25.73
N TYR A 159 -7.68 -20.76 24.70
CA TYR A 159 -7.12 -21.96 24.08
C TYR A 159 -6.41 -22.84 25.10
N LYS A 160 -5.55 -22.26 25.96
CA LYS A 160 -4.86 -23.02 27.02
C LYS A 160 -5.81 -23.60 28.06
N LYS A 161 -6.99 -23.00 28.30
CA LYS A 161 -8.01 -23.56 29.19
C LYS A 161 -8.71 -24.74 28.53
N LEU A 162 -9.17 -24.56 27.29
CA LEU A 162 -9.79 -25.62 26.48
C LEU A 162 -8.86 -26.82 26.30
N GLU A 163 -7.56 -26.58 26.06
CA GLU A 163 -6.56 -27.63 25.93
C GLU A 163 -6.38 -28.43 27.24
N ARG A 164 -6.42 -27.74 28.39
CA ARG A 164 -6.41 -28.39 29.71
C ARG A 164 -7.67 -29.22 29.96
N GLU A 165 -8.84 -28.67 29.69
CA GLU A 165 -10.12 -29.38 29.82
C GLU A 165 -10.19 -30.60 28.91
N LEU A 166 -9.68 -30.50 27.68
CA LEU A 166 -9.60 -31.63 26.75
C LEU A 166 -8.66 -32.72 27.29
N HIS A 167 -7.51 -32.33 27.84
CA HIS A 167 -6.59 -33.29 28.46
C HIS A 167 -7.20 -33.97 29.69
N GLU A 168 -7.95 -33.24 30.50
CA GLU A 168 -8.65 -33.77 31.67
C GLU A 168 -9.75 -34.76 31.25
N LYS A 169 -10.59 -34.41 30.27
CA LYS A 169 -11.61 -35.31 29.71
C LYS A 169 -11.01 -36.56 29.06
N LYS A 170 -9.86 -36.43 28.39
CA LYS A 170 -9.13 -37.59 27.84
C LYS A 170 -8.64 -38.51 28.95
N LYS A 171 -8.17 -37.95 30.08
CA LYS A 171 -7.75 -38.73 31.24
C LYS A 171 -8.94 -39.45 31.89
N GLU A 172 -10.06 -38.76 32.09
CA GLU A 172 -11.31 -39.36 32.59
C GLU A 172 -11.81 -40.49 31.68
N MET A 173 -11.73 -40.29 30.36
CA MET A 173 -12.09 -41.34 29.40
C MET A 173 -11.15 -42.54 29.52
N SER A 174 -9.84 -42.34 29.67
CA SER A 174 -8.89 -43.43 29.90
C SER A 174 -9.17 -44.18 31.20
N THR A 175 -9.52 -43.50 32.30
CA THR A 175 -9.86 -44.16 33.56
C THR A 175 -11.15 -44.98 33.44
N ILE A 176 -12.18 -44.45 32.77
CA ILE A 176 -13.43 -45.21 32.53
C ILE A 176 -13.18 -46.46 31.68
N ILE A 177 -12.28 -46.38 30.68
CA ILE A 177 -11.90 -47.53 29.86
C ILE A 177 -11.17 -48.58 30.70
N GLU A 178 -10.28 -48.17 31.59
CA GLU A 178 -9.56 -49.08 32.49
C GLU A 178 -10.52 -49.76 33.48
N ASP A 179 -11.41 -49.00 34.10
CA ASP A 179 -12.46 -49.52 34.99
C ASP A 179 -13.39 -50.48 34.25
N SER A 180 -13.80 -50.14 33.02
CA SER A 180 -14.63 -51.01 32.17
C SER A 180 -13.89 -52.31 31.85
N ASN A 181 -12.60 -52.24 31.52
CA ASN A 181 -11.80 -53.42 31.22
C ASN A 181 -11.63 -54.32 32.45
N ASN A 182 -11.45 -53.74 33.64
CA ASN A 182 -11.41 -54.48 34.89
C ASN A 182 -12.75 -55.19 35.16
N ALA A 183 -13.88 -54.49 34.99
CA ALA A 183 -15.20 -55.09 35.14
C ALA A 183 -15.44 -56.23 34.12
N TYR A 184 -14.97 -56.08 32.88
CA TYR A 184 -15.01 -57.16 31.88
C TYR A 184 -14.19 -58.38 32.31
N GLN A 185 -12.98 -58.17 32.85
CA GLN A 185 -12.15 -59.27 33.34
C GLN A 185 -12.78 -59.99 34.52
N GLU A 186 -13.39 -59.28 35.47
CA GLU A 186 -14.09 -59.87 36.60
C GLU A 186 -15.32 -60.67 36.16
N ARG A 187 -16.11 -60.09 35.24
CA ARG A 187 -17.25 -60.78 34.63
C ARG A 187 -16.81 -62.07 33.93
N ASP A 188 -15.76 -62.00 33.11
CA ASP A 188 -15.28 -63.15 32.34
C ASP A 188 -14.70 -64.23 33.26
N LYS A 189 -14.04 -63.85 34.37
CA LYS A 189 -13.63 -64.79 35.42
C LYS A 189 -14.83 -65.48 36.06
N ALA A 190 -15.84 -64.71 36.48
CA ALA A 190 -17.05 -65.27 37.08
C ALA A 190 -17.82 -66.18 36.11
N GLN A 191 -17.91 -65.81 34.83
CA GLN A 191 -18.49 -66.67 33.79
C GLN A 191 -17.69 -67.96 33.59
N GLY A 192 -16.36 -67.88 33.64
CA GLY A 192 -15.48 -69.04 33.59
C GLY A 192 -15.71 -69.99 34.77
N GLU A 193 -15.76 -69.45 35.99
CA GLU A 193 -16.03 -70.24 37.22
C GLU A 193 -17.44 -70.87 37.18
N LEU A 194 -18.45 -70.12 36.75
CA LEU A 194 -19.82 -70.61 36.63
C LEU A 194 -19.93 -71.74 35.60
N LYS A 195 -19.20 -71.64 34.48
CA LYS A 195 -19.12 -72.72 33.50
C LYS A 195 -18.50 -73.99 34.09
N VAL A 196 -17.39 -73.87 34.82
CA VAL A 196 -16.75 -75.00 35.51
C VAL A 196 -17.69 -75.63 36.54
N LEU A 197 -18.40 -74.81 37.32
CA LEU A 197 -19.33 -75.29 38.34
C LEU A 197 -20.52 -76.01 37.72
N LYS A 198 -20.99 -75.53 36.55
CA LYS A 198 -22.07 -76.16 35.79
C LYS A 198 -21.63 -77.50 35.19
N GLU A 199 -20.44 -77.57 34.60
CA GLU A 199 -19.86 -78.84 34.10
C GLU A 199 -19.74 -79.86 35.24
N ARG A 200 -19.29 -79.43 36.43
CA ARG A 200 -19.22 -80.30 37.62
C ARG A 200 -20.60 -80.75 38.11
N ALA A 201 -21.60 -79.87 38.12
CA ALA A 201 -22.96 -80.24 38.49
C ALA A 201 -23.57 -81.24 37.49
N GLU A 202 -23.26 -81.13 36.20
CA GLU A 202 -23.68 -82.08 35.17
C GLU A 202 -22.99 -83.45 35.34
N THR A 203 -21.69 -83.48 35.67
CA THR A 203 -21.01 -84.76 35.97
C THR A 203 -21.59 -85.43 37.20
N ASP A 204 -21.79 -84.68 38.29
CA ASP A 204 -22.34 -85.22 39.53
C ASP A 204 -23.79 -85.72 39.32
N LYS A 205 -24.59 -85.01 38.52
CA LYS A 205 -25.94 -85.46 38.14
C LYS A 205 -25.90 -86.74 37.32
N ALA A 206 -24.98 -86.85 36.35
CA ALA A 206 -24.84 -88.06 35.53
C ALA A 206 -24.40 -89.27 36.38
N GLU A 207 -23.50 -89.07 37.34
CA GLU A 207 -23.13 -90.09 38.32
C GLU A 207 -24.32 -90.52 39.17
N PHE A 208 -25.09 -89.55 39.69
CA PHE A 208 -26.30 -89.85 40.46
C PHE A 208 -27.35 -90.61 39.64
N GLU A 209 -27.60 -90.22 38.39
CA GLU A 209 -28.53 -90.93 37.50
C GLU A 209 -28.07 -92.36 37.21
N ARG A 210 -26.75 -92.59 37.06
CA ARG A 210 -26.18 -93.93 36.91
C ARG A 210 -26.42 -94.76 38.17
N ASP A 211 -26.04 -94.23 39.32
CA ASP A 211 -26.18 -94.93 40.60
C ASP A 211 -27.66 -95.20 40.93
N TRP A 212 -28.55 -94.26 40.62
CA TRP A 212 -30.01 -94.43 40.74
C TRP A 212 -30.52 -95.56 39.85
N LYS A 213 -30.05 -95.63 38.60
CA LYS A 213 -30.42 -96.69 37.66
C LYS A 213 -29.90 -98.05 38.10
N GLU A 214 -28.68 -98.12 38.62
CA GLU A 214 -28.10 -99.35 39.20
C GLU A 214 -28.91 -99.81 40.42
N LEU A 215 -29.23 -98.89 41.34
CA LEU A 215 -30.03 -99.21 42.53
C LEU A 215 -31.46 -99.61 42.17
N GLY A 216 -32.07 -98.93 41.19
CA GLY A 216 -33.39 -99.28 40.65
C GLY A 216 -33.39 -100.66 39.99
N GLN A 217 -32.33 -101.03 39.26
CA GLN A 217 -32.16 -102.38 38.73
C GLN A 217 -32.01 -103.42 39.82
N LEU A 218 -31.26 -103.13 40.90
CA LEU A 218 -31.12 -104.02 42.04
C LEU A 218 -32.47 -104.25 42.75
N ILE A 219 -33.24 -103.19 42.96
CA ILE A 219 -34.59 -103.27 43.54
C ILE A 219 -35.52 -104.06 42.62
N GLU A 220 -35.47 -103.85 41.31
CA GLU A 220 -36.28 -104.60 40.34
C GLU A 220 -35.90 -106.08 40.30
N GLN A 221 -34.61 -106.40 40.43
CA GLN A 221 -34.12 -107.77 40.58
C GLN A 221 -34.62 -108.38 41.89
N ASP A 222 -34.57 -107.66 43.02
CA ASP A 222 -35.10 -108.12 44.31
C ASP A 222 -36.63 -108.29 44.27
N ARG A 223 -37.36 -107.37 43.61
CA ARG A 223 -38.80 -107.45 43.39
C ARG A 223 -39.16 -108.69 42.59
N LYS A 224 -38.49 -108.93 41.46
CA LYS A 224 -38.70 -110.14 40.64
C LYS A 224 -38.37 -111.40 41.43
N ALA A 225 -37.27 -111.43 42.19
CA ALA A 225 -36.92 -112.57 43.03
C ALA A 225 -38.00 -112.85 44.08
N ARG A 226 -38.48 -111.81 44.78
CA ARG A 226 -39.59 -111.93 45.75
C ARG A 226 -40.90 -112.34 45.10
N GLU A 227 -41.23 -111.82 43.92
CA GLU A 227 -42.40 -112.24 43.14
C GLU A 227 -42.31 -113.69 42.70
N HIS A 228 -41.14 -114.17 42.27
CA HIS A 228 -40.93 -115.58 41.95
C HIS A 228 -41.09 -116.48 43.19
N ILE A 229 -40.59 -116.05 44.35
CA ILE A 229 -40.81 -116.75 45.63
C ILE A 229 -42.29 -116.75 46.02
N ARG A 230 -42.97 -115.61 45.88
CA ARG A 230 -44.41 -115.47 46.18
C ARG A 230 -45.28 -116.31 45.25
N ALA A 231 -44.97 -116.34 43.95
CA ALA A 231 -45.64 -117.17 42.95
C ALA A 231 -45.38 -118.68 43.14
N GLN A 232 -44.24 -119.06 43.74
CA GLN A 232 -44.00 -120.44 44.18
C GLN A 232 -44.83 -120.82 45.42
N ILE A 233 -45.02 -119.88 46.35
CA ILE A 233 -45.83 -120.09 47.56
C ILE A 233 -47.33 -120.14 47.22
N GLU A 234 -47.82 -119.34 46.26
CA GLU A 234 -49.22 -119.37 45.80
C GLU A 234 -49.60 -120.64 45.00
N LYS A 235 -48.64 -121.42 44.48
CA LYS A 235 -48.91 -122.65 43.73
C LYS A 235 -49.19 -123.89 44.59
N ASN A 236 -49.13 -123.80 45.93
CA ASN A 236 -49.14 -124.97 46.81
C ASN A 236 -50.20 -125.01 47.93
N SER A 237 -51.27 -124.19 47.90
CA SER A 237 -52.39 -124.38 48.83
C SER A 237 -53.72 -123.75 48.37
N VAL A 238 -54.81 -124.51 48.48
CA VAL A 238 -56.19 -124.19 48.13
C VAL A 238 -56.95 -123.51 49.29
N SER A 239 -57.77 -122.50 48.95
CA SER A 239 -58.99 -121.81 49.50
C SER A 239 -59.74 -122.33 50.76
N PRO A 240 -60.81 -121.66 51.32
CA PRO A 240 -61.42 -120.30 51.10
C PRO A 240 -61.84 -119.51 52.41
N VAL A 241 -62.48 -118.33 52.22
CA VAL A 241 -63.66 -117.72 52.95
C VAL A 241 -63.49 -116.27 53.52
N ASN A 242 -64.40 -115.37 53.07
CA ASN A 242 -65.01 -114.10 53.59
C ASN A 242 -64.34 -113.31 54.75
N GLU A 243 -64.32 -111.96 54.83
CA GLU A 243 -65.45 -110.99 54.74
C GLU A 243 -64.95 -109.51 54.74
N THR A 244 -65.58 -108.66 53.92
CA THR A 244 -65.78 -107.16 53.97
C THR A 244 -64.64 -106.13 54.14
N GLY A 245 -64.63 -105.09 53.26
CA GLY A 245 -64.13 -103.73 53.60
C GLY A 245 -63.58 -102.81 52.50
N ARG A 246 -64.47 -102.07 51.79
CA ARG A 246 -64.40 -100.67 51.25
C ARG A 246 -63.23 -100.09 50.38
N PHE A 247 -63.69 -99.36 49.33
CA PHE A 247 -63.19 -98.15 48.64
C PHE A 247 -61.91 -98.26 47.77
N SER A 248 -62.01 -98.35 46.42
CA SER A 248 -62.16 -97.28 45.37
C SER A 248 -60.85 -96.50 45.12
N ASN A 249 -60.41 -96.18 43.91
CA ASN A 249 -60.71 -96.56 42.52
C ASN A 249 -59.59 -95.91 41.66
N THR A 250 -59.17 -96.62 40.60
CA THR A 250 -58.71 -96.17 39.26
C THR A 250 -57.81 -94.94 39.11
N GLY A 251 -56.73 -94.94 38.33
CA GLY A 251 -56.43 -95.77 37.16
C GLY A 251 -56.31 -94.90 35.91
N SER A 252 -55.07 -94.83 35.39
CA SER A 252 -54.61 -94.55 34.02
C SER A 252 -55.08 -93.30 33.24
N PRO A 253 -54.12 -92.54 32.67
CA PRO A 253 -54.31 -91.74 31.47
C PRO A 253 -53.64 -92.38 30.24
N VAL A 254 -54.31 -92.30 29.09
CA VAL A 254 -53.81 -92.68 27.76
C VAL A 254 -54.34 -91.68 26.71
N MET A 255 -53.44 -91.25 25.79
CA MET A 255 -53.63 -90.61 24.45
C MET A 255 -54.22 -89.19 24.40
N MET A 256 -54.05 -88.35 23.36
CA MET A 256 -53.10 -88.12 22.24
C MET A 256 -53.77 -87.03 21.37
N GLY A 257 -53.01 -86.04 20.90
CA GLY A 257 -53.37 -85.12 19.79
C GLY A 257 -54.47 -84.10 20.07
N ASP A 258 -54.70 -83.08 19.27
CA ASP A 258 -53.93 -82.28 18.31
C ASP A 258 -54.82 -81.04 18.02
N GLU A 259 -54.27 -80.03 17.34
CA GLU A 259 -54.99 -78.98 16.57
C GLU A 259 -55.70 -77.78 17.25
N VAL A 260 -55.07 -76.61 17.05
CA VAL A 260 -55.55 -75.30 16.54
C VAL A 260 -57.06 -74.94 16.56
N GLU A 261 -57.39 -73.74 17.06
CA GLU A 261 -57.85 -72.59 16.24
C GLU A 261 -58.23 -71.34 17.08
N SER A 262 -57.90 -70.18 16.50
CA SER A 262 -58.45 -68.81 16.62
C SER A 262 -59.74 -68.58 17.44
N LEU A 263 -59.95 -67.39 18.03
CA LEU A 263 -60.65 -66.28 17.35
C LEU A 263 -60.61 -64.96 18.16
N ASP A 264 -60.75 -63.89 17.39
CA ASP A 264 -60.58 -62.47 17.65
C ASP A 264 -61.51 -61.77 18.65
N ALA A 265 -60.92 -60.72 19.26
CA ALA A 265 -61.42 -59.39 19.59
C ALA A 265 -62.93 -59.08 19.59
N LYS A 266 -63.43 -58.48 20.68
CA LYS A 266 -64.27 -57.25 20.62
C LYS A 266 -64.53 -56.55 21.97
N ASN A 267 -64.08 -55.29 22.01
CA ASN A 267 -64.81 -54.06 22.35
C ASN A 267 -65.19 -53.67 23.81
N MET A 268 -64.93 -52.38 24.07
CA MET A 268 -65.60 -51.40 24.98
C MET A 268 -64.97 -51.10 26.36
N MET A 269 -64.19 -49.99 26.40
CA MET A 269 -64.41 -48.69 27.10
C MET A 269 -65.08 -48.67 28.51
N PRO A 270 -64.97 -47.56 29.29
CA PRO A 270 -63.78 -46.94 29.88
C PRO A 270 -63.98 -46.62 31.39
N GLY A 271 -62.89 -46.39 32.12
CA GLY A 271 -62.84 -45.42 33.23
C GLY A 271 -63.72 -45.64 34.47
N GLY A 272 -63.13 -46.19 35.53
CA GLY A 272 -63.66 -46.14 36.88
C GLY A 272 -62.53 -45.91 37.88
N PHE A 273 -62.35 -44.66 38.30
CA PHE A 273 -61.40 -44.22 39.32
C PHE A 273 -61.91 -44.64 40.70
N PHE A 274 -61.14 -45.41 41.47
CA PHE A 274 -61.33 -45.58 42.92
C PHE A 274 -60.01 -45.24 43.63
N PRO A 275 -59.99 -44.26 44.55
CA PRO A 275 -58.79 -43.95 45.32
C PRO A 275 -58.60 -44.97 46.44
N SER A 276 -57.34 -45.32 46.65
CA SER A 276 -56.90 -46.18 47.73
C SER A 276 -57.17 -45.60 49.12
N SER A 277 -57.59 -46.52 50.00
CA SER A 277 -57.17 -46.66 51.40
C SER A 277 -57.54 -45.55 52.38
N ALA A 278 -58.40 -45.91 53.34
CA ALA A 278 -57.96 -46.00 54.73
C ALA A 278 -59.05 -46.69 55.57
N ASN A 279 -58.64 -47.73 56.29
CA ASN A 279 -59.13 -48.22 57.58
C ASN A 279 -60.65 -48.23 57.83
N THR A 280 -61.19 -49.37 58.23
CA THR A 280 -61.85 -49.60 59.55
C THR A 280 -62.89 -50.72 59.45
N ALA A 281 -62.77 -51.66 60.41
CA ALA A 281 -63.77 -52.58 60.93
C ALA A 281 -64.28 -53.73 60.04
N GLU A 282 -64.04 -54.93 60.58
CA GLU A 282 -64.73 -56.18 60.31
C GLU A 282 -66.25 -55.96 60.20
N ALA A 283 -66.82 -56.30 59.03
CA ALA A 283 -68.24 -56.48 58.82
C ALA A 283 -68.44 -57.81 58.07
N PRO A 284 -69.48 -58.62 58.40
CA PRO A 284 -69.69 -59.89 57.72
C PRO A 284 -70.09 -59.63 56.26
N LEU A 285 -69.38 -60.25 55.31
CA LEU A 285 -69.72 -60.19 53.89
C LEU A 285 -71.16 -60.70 53.66
N PRO A 286 -71.98 -60.04 52.82
CA PRO A 286 -73.30 -60.54 52.45
C PRO A 286 -73.19 -61.92 51.80
N GLN A 287 -73.94 -62.90 52.30
CA GLN A 287 -73.89 -64.30 51.83
C GLN A 287 -74.08 -64.44 50.31
N GLU A 288 -74.83 -63.53 49.69
CA GLU A 288 -75.06 -63.48 48.25
C GLU A 288 -73.79 -63.17 47.43
N LYS A 289 -72.86 -62.36 47.98
CA LYS A 289 -71.54 -62.14 47.35
C LYS A 289 -70.62 -63.35 47.52
N VAL A 290 -70.75 -64.06 48.65
CA VAL A 290 -69.99 -65.29 48.89
C VAL A 290 -70.41 -66.39 47.91
N GLU A 291 -71.71 -66.53 47.64
CA GLU A 291 -72.22 -67.47 46.62
C GLU A 291 -71.76 -67.10 45.20
N LEU A 292 -71.75 -65.82 44.84
CA LEU A 292 -71.22 -65.34 43.55
C LEU A 292 -69.72 -65.59 43.41
N TYR A 293 -68.95 -65.39 44.47
CA TYR A 293 -67.52 -65.71 44.48
C TYR A 293 -67.28 -67.21 44.45
N GLU A 294 -68.04 -68.02 45.19
CA GLU A 294 -67.98 -69.48 45.11
C GLU A 294 -68.32 -70.01 43.71
N GLU A 295 -69.34 -69.45 43.03
CA GLU A 295 -69.69 -69.84 41.67
C GLU A 295 -68.60 -69.44 40.66
N ALA A 296 -67.98 -68.27 40.84
CA ALA A 296 -66.85 -67.83 40.02
C ALA A 296 -65.59 -68.68 40.28
N PHE A 297 -65.31 -69.03 41.54
CA PHE A 297 -64.20 -69.91 41.91
C PHE A 297 -64.40 -71.33 41.41
N ASN A 298 -65.63 -71.86 41.46
CA ASN A 298 -65.94 -73.18 40.88
C ASN A 298 -65.75 -73.18 39.36
N LYS A 299 -66.16 -72.12 38.65
CA LYS A 299 -65.88 -71.98 37.21
C LYS A 299 -64.39 -71.90 36.89
N ILE A 300 -63.61 -71.23 37.74
CA ILE A 300 -62.16 -71.15 37.59
C ILE A 300 -61.49 -72.49 37.94
N ALA A 301 -61.93 -73.18 38.99
CA ALA A 301 -61.44 -74.50 39.38
C ALA A 301 -61.75 -75.55 38.30
N ASP A 302 -62.95 -75.52 37.71
CA ASP A 302 -63.34 -76.38 36.59
C ASP A 302 -62.51 -76.11 35.32
N ALA A 303 -62.14 -74.85 35.07
CA ALA A 303 -61.35 -74.45 33.91
C ALA A 303 -59.83 -74.70 34.08
N THR A 304 -59.32 -74.62 35.31
CA THR A 304 -57.88 -74.75 35.62
C THR A 304 -57.50 -76.14 36.13
N GLY A 305 -58.45 -76.94 36.61
CA GLY A 305 -58.24 -78.30 37.10
C GLY A 305 -57.58 -78.39 38.48
N ILE A 306 -57.42 -77.26 39.17
CA ILE A 306 -56.76 -77.16 40.48
C ILE A 306 -57.84 -77.22 41.57
N THR A 307 -57.78 -78.25 42.42
CA THR A 307 -58.81 -78.52 43.45
C THR A 307 -58.57 -77.78 44.76
N ASP A 308 -57.39 -77.17 44.93
CA ASP A 308 -57.04 -76.39 46.12
C ASP A 308 -57.25 -74.89 45.87
N VAL A 309 -58.17 -74.30 46.65
CA VAL A 309 -58.57 -72.88 46.51
C VAL A 309 -57.40 -71.95 46.81
N ASP A 310 -56.52 -72.33 47.75
CA ASP A 310 -55.35 -71.53 48.12
C ASP A 310 -54.31 -71.48 46.98
N GLU A 311 -54.19 -72.56 46.20
CA GLU A 311 -53.28 -72.63 45.04
C GLU A 311 -53.80 -71.78 43.86
N VAL A 312 -55.12 -71.74 43.63
CA VAL A 312 -55.74 -70.86 42.62
C VAL A 312 -55.55 -69.38 42.99
N VAL A 313 -55.72 -69.03 44.27
CA VAL A 313 -55.50 -67.65 44.73
C VAL A 313 -54.02 -67.27 44.61
N SER A 314 -53.09 -68.16 44.98
CA SER A 314 -51.66 -67.90 44.86
C SER A 314 -51.23 -67.70 43.41
N THR A 315 -51.71 -68.55 42.49
CA THR A 315 -51.38 -68.45 41.07
C THR A 315 -52.01 -67.21 40.41
N PHE A 316 -53.22 -66.82 40.83
CA PHE A 316 -53.85 -65.59 40.36
C PHE A 316 -53.13 -64.35 40.88
N LEU A 317 -52.73 -64.31 42.15
CA LEU A 317 -51.93 -63.23 42.72
C LEU A 317 -50.58 -63.10 42.01
N GLU A 318 -49.90 -64.22 41.76
CA GLU A 318 -48.64 -64.19 40.99
C GLU A 318 -48.86 -63.71 39.54
N ALA A 319 -49.96 -64.10 38.91
CA ALA A 319 -50.31 -63.63 37.57
C ALA A 319 -50.68 -62.14 37.58
N GLU A 320 -51.39 -61.67 38.60
CA GLU A 320 -51.74 -60.27 38.82
C GLU A 320 -50.49 -59.41 39.05
N ASP A 321 -49.56 -59.86 39.89
CA ASP A 321 -48.28 -59.19 40.14
C ASP A 321 -47.41 -59.12 38.86
N LYS A 322 -47.34 -60.21 38.09
CA LYS A 322 -46.67 -60.23 36.79
C LYS A 322 -47.35 -59.28 35.79
N ASN A 323 -48.67 -59.22 35.80
CA ASN A 323 -49.42 -58.34 34.91
C ASN A 323 -49.26 -56.86 35.31
N PHE A 324 -49.23 -56.57 36.62
CA PHE A 324 -49.01 -55.24 37.16
C PHE A 324 -47.59 -54.73 36.86
N SER A 325 -46.58 -55.59 37.01
CA SER A 325 -45.20 -55.25 36.65
C SER A 325 -45.03 -55.01 35.15
N LEU A 326 -45.65 -55.83 34.30
CA LEU A 326 -45.67 -55.61 32.85
C LEU A 326 -46.40 -54.31 32.48
N PHE A 327 -47.51 -53.98 33.14
CA PHE A 327 -48.25 -52.75 32.90
C PHE A 327 -47.41 -51.51 33.26
N ASN A 328 -46.70 -51.55 34.39
CA ASN A 328 -45.78 -50.48 34.78
C ASN A 328 -44.65 -50.34 33.76
N TYR A 329 -44.09 -51.45 33.29
CA TYR A 329 -43.05 -51.44 32.27
C TYR A 329 -43.53 -50.84 30.95
N VAL A 330 -44.75 -51.18 30.50
CA VAL A 330 -45.35 -50.60 29.30
C VAL A 330 -45.57 -49.09 29.45
N ASN A 331 -46.02 -48.63 30.62
CA ASN A 331 -46.20 -47.20 30.87
C ASN A 331 -44.88 -46.44 30.92
N GLU A 332 -43.84 -47.06 31.49
CA GLU A 332 -42.49 -46.49 31.52
C GLU A 332 -41.92 -46.40 30.10
N LEU A 333 -42.07 -47.46 29.30
CA LEU A 333 -41.69 -47.45 27.88
C LEU A 333 -42.46 -46.38 27.08
N ASN A 334 -43.76 -46.23 27.30
CA ASN A 334 -44.54 -45.19 26.62
C ASN A 334 -44.07 -43.78 27.01
N SER A 335 -43.76 -43.56 28.28
CA SER A 335 -43.19 -42.28 28.75
C SER A 335 -41.82 -42.02 28.13
N GLU A 336 -41.01 -43.07 27.97
CA GLU A 336 -39.71 -42.98 27.32
C GLU A 336 -39.83 -42.70 25.81
N ILE A 337 -40.83 -43.29 25.13
CA ILE A 337 -41.13 -43.02 23.73
C ILE A 337 -41.49 -41.54 23.55
N GLU A 338 -42.39 -40.98 24.37
CA GLU A 338 -42.76 -39.56 24.29
C GLU A 338 -41.55 -38.65 24.52
N ARG A 339 -40.68 -39.00 25.48
CA ARG A 339 -39.44 -38.26 25.75
C ARG A 339 -38.47 -38.29 24.56
N LEU A 340 -38.30 -39.44 23.93
CA LEU A 340 -37.44 -39.59 22.76
C LEU A 340 -38.01 -38.87 21.53
N GLU A 341 -39.32 -38.87 21.33
CA GLU A 341 -39.97 -38.13 20.24
C GLU A 341 -39.77 -36.62 20.38
N LEU A 342 -39.88 -36.08 21.60
CA LEU A 342 -39.54 -34.68 21.89
C LEU A 342 -38.09 -34.37 21.59
N ALA A 343 -37.15 -35.21 22.05
CA ALA A 343 -35.72 -35.01 21.78
C ALA A 343 -35.40 -35.05 20.27
N ILE A 344 -36.05 -35.93 19.51
CA ILE A 344 -35.92 -36.00 18.05
C ILE A 344 -36.46 -34.72 17.40
N SER A 345 -37.59 -34.20 17.88
CA SER A 345 -38.17 -32.95 17.40
C SER A 345 -37.23 -31.76 17.62
N ASP A 346 -36.71 -31.62 18.85
CA ASP A 346 -35.78 -30.54 19.20
C ASP A 346 -34.50 -30.59 18.36
N THR A 347 -33.93 -31.79 18.21
CA THR A 347 -32.73 -32.00 17.39
C THR A 347 -32.97 -31.65 15.92
N LYS A 348 -34.15 -31.96 15.37
CA LYS A 348 -34.50 -31.60 13.98
C LYS A 348 -34.60 -30.09 13.79
N VAL A 349 -35.20 -29.38 14.73
CA VAL A 349 -35.29 -27.90 14.70
C VAL A 349 -33.90 -27.28 14.77
N GLU A 350 -33.01 -27.84 15.59
CA GLU A 350 -31.63 -27.37 15.70
C GLU A 350 -30.84 -27.61 14.40
N ILE A 351 -31.02 -28.76 13.75
CA ILE A 351 -30.42 -29.05 12.44
C ILE A 351 -30.88 -28.04 11.37
N GLU A 352 -32.19 -27.74 11.29
CA GLU A 352 -32.74 -26.75 10.35
C GLU A 352 -32.12 -25.36 10.56
N LYS A 353 -31.99 -24.93 11.81
CA LYS A 353 -31.38 -23.65 12.17
C LYS A 353 -29.94 -23.52 11.68
N TYR A 354 -29.11 -24.55 11.91
CA TYR A 354 -27.72 -24.55 11.46
C TYR A 354 -27.59 -24.69 9.93
N LYS A 355 -28.50 -25.41 9.28
CA LYS A 355 -28.53 -25.56 7.82
C LYS A 355 -28.87 -24.23 7.12
N GLY A 356 -29.83 -23.47 7.65
CA GLY A 356 -30.17 -22.14 7.15
C GLY A 356 -29.05 -21.11 7.32
N GLN A 357 -28.34 -21.13 8.47
CA GLN A 357 -27.21 -20.23 8.73
C GLN A 357 -25.94 -20.60 7.95
N GLY A 358 -25.70 -21.90 7.70
CA GLY A 358 -24.54 -22.38 6.96
C GLY A 358 -24.52 -21.94 5.49
N VAL A 359 -25.67 -21.88 4.83
CA VAL A 359 -25.73 -21.54 3.39
C VAL A 359 -25.47 -20.04 3.13
N SER A 360 -25.98 -19.16 3.98
CA SER A 360 -25.76 -17.71 3.85
C SER A 360 -24.31 -17.33 4.17
N THR A 361 -23.73 -17.95 5.21
CA THR A 361 -22.33 -17.70 5.57
C THR A 361 -21.35 -18.29 4.56
N ASP A 362 -21.63 -19.45 3.99
CA ASP A 362 -20.78 -20.07 2.95
C ASP A 362 -20.80 -19.28 1.63
N THR A 363 -21.96 -18.72 1.24
CA THR A 363 -22.05 -17.86 0.05
C THR A 363 -21.30 -16.55 0.23
N GLN A 364 -21.42 -15.89 1.39
CA GLN A 364 -20.63 -14.70 1.72
C GLN A 364 -19.13 -14.99 1.75
N ARG A 365 -18.72 -16.12 2.37
CA ARG A 365 -17.31 -16.53 2.42
C ARG A 365 -16.73 -16.78 1.02
N LYS A 366 -17.48 -17.46 0.15
CA LYS A 366 -17.10 -17.67 -1.26
C LYS A 366 -16.98 -16.36 -2.03
N GLN A 367 -17.85 -15.38 -1.78
CA GLN A 367 -17.80 -14.09 -2.43
C GLN A 367 -16.59 -13.26 -1.98
N ILE A 368 -16.26 -13.30 -0.68
CA ILE A 368 -15.04 -12.66 -0.14
C ILE A 368 -13.78 -13.31 -0.72
N LEU A 369 -13.74 -14.65 -0.79
CA LEU A 369 -12.61 -15.36 -1.36
C LEU A 369 -12.37 -15.01 -2.84
N ARG A 370 -13.43 -14.90 -3.66
CA ARG A 370 -13.30 -14.44 -5.05
C ARG A 370 -12.76 -13.02 -5.16
N ASN A 371 -13.29 -12.09 -4.36
CA ASN A 371 -12.81 -10.71 -4.36
C ASN A 371 -11.34 -10.60 -3.93
N LEU A 372 -10.93 -11.39 -2.93
CA LEU A 372 -9.53 -11.44 -2.51
C LEU A 372 -8.63 -12.04 -3.59
N ASP A 373 -9.08 -13.08 -4.30
CA ASP A 373 -8.32 -13.70 -5.39
C ASP A 373 -8.14 -12.73 -6.57
N GLU A 374 -9.20 -12.05 -7.00
CA GLU A 374 -9.15 -11.02 -8.05
C GLU A 374 -8.20 -9.87 -7.68
N ARG A 375 -8.28 -9.39 -6.43
CA ARG A 375 -7.39 -8.33 -5.94
C ARG A 375 -5.94 -8.79 -5.87
N LEU A 376 -5.70 -10.05 -5.52
CA LEU A 376 -4.38 -10.65 -5.48
C LEU A 376 -3.80 -10.78 -6.90
N GLN A 377 -4.60 -11.23 -7.87
CA GLN A 377 -4.20 -11.30 -9.27
C GLN A 377 -3.88 -9.92 -9.84
N SER A 378 -4.73 -8.92 -9.61
CA SER A 378 -4.48 -7.53 -10.06
C SER A 378 -3.19 -6.97 -9.46
N THR A 379 -2.95 -7.21 -8.16
CA THR A 379 -1.73 -6.75 -7.48
C THR A 379 -0.48 -7.45 -8.02
N ARG A 380 -0.55 -8.75 -8.32
CA ARG A 380 0.55 -9.50 -8.95
C ARG A 380 0.87 -8.95 -10.33
N HIS A 381 -0.15 -8.68 -11.14
CA HIS A 381 0.06 -8.14 -12.49
C HIS A 381 0.76 -6.76 -12.42
N LYS A 382 0.30 -5.86 -11.56
CA LYS A 382 0.96 -4.56 -11.33
C LYS A 382 2.41 -4.72 -10.86
N ALA A 383 2.68 -5.70 -9.99
CA ALA A 383 4.04 -5.98 -9.54
C ALA A 383 4.95 -6.47 -10.68
N GLU A 384 4.45 -7.35 -11.56
CA GLU A 384 5.17 -7.81 -12.76
C GLU A 384 5.45 -6.66 -13.74
N GLU A 385 4.48 -5.75 -13.92
CA GLU A 385 4.68 -4.56 -14.75
C GLU A 385 5.77 -3.64 -14.18
N TYR A 386 5.74 -3.36 -12.87
CA TYR A 386 6.78 -2.55 -12.22
C TYR A 386 8.15 -3.23 -12.28
N GLN A 387 8.22 -4.55 -12.12
CA GLN A 387 9.47 -5.30 -12.27
C GLN A 387 10.01 -5.18 -13.69
N THR A 388 9.15 -5.32 -14.71
CA THR A 388 9.54 -5.18 -16.12
C THR A 388 10.05 -3.76 -16.41
N ARG A 389 9.39 -2.73 -15.87
CA ARG A 389 9.84 -1.33 -16.00
C ARG A 389 11.19 -1.11 -15.31
N TYR A 390 11.39 -1.69 -14.12
CA TYR A 390 12.66 -1.62 -13.41
C TYR A 390 13.79 -2.29 -14.21
N ASP A 391 13.57 -3.49 -14.74
CA ASP A 391 14.57 -4.21 -15.52
C ASP A 391 14.96 -3.44 -16.80
N ASN A 392 13.99 -2.81 -17.45
CA ASN A 392 14.25 -1.94 -18.61
C ASN A 392 15.03 -0.68 -18.22
N GLY A 393 14.69 -0.03 -17.11
CA GLY A 393 15.46 1.12 -16.58
C GLY A 393 16.88 0.74 -16.16
N MET A 394 17.07 -0.44 -15.58
CA MET A 394 18.39 -0.93 -15.19
C MET A 394 19.25 -1.24 -16.42
N LYS A 395 18.66 -1.77 -17.50
CA LYS A 395 19.36 -1.96 -18.79
C LYS A 395 19.86 -0.63 -19.35
N THR A 396 19.03 0.43 -19.36
CA THR A 396 19.45 1.75 -19.87
C THR A 396 20.53 2.37 -18.99
N ILE A 397 20.41 2.28 -17.67
CA ILE A 397 21.45 2.73 -16.73
C ILE A 397 22.78 2.02 -16.97
N ASN A 398 22.77 0.69 -17.19
CA ASN A 398 24.01 -0.05 -17.45
C ASN A 398 24.65 0.29 -18.81
N GLN A 399 23.83 0.58 -19.83
CA GLN A 399 24.32 1.12 -21.10
C GLN A 399 24.97 2.50 -20.90
N LEU A 400 24.33 3.38 -20.11
CA LEU A 400 24.89 4.70 -19.77
C LEU A 400 26.20 4.58 -18.99
N LYS A 401 26.30 3.70 -17.97
CA LYS A 401 27.55 3.44 -17.24
C LYS A 401 28.69 3.09 -18.20
N THR A 402 28.42 2.19 -19.15
CA THR A 402 29.39 1.76 -20.16
C THR A 402 29.80 2.91 -21.09
N GLY A 403 28.83 3.69 -21.58
CA GLY A 403 29.09 4.85 -22.45
C GLY A 403 29.89 5.95 -21.75
N ILE A 404 29.53 6.29 -20.52
CA ILE A 404 30.22 7.29 -19.68
C ILE A 404 31.66 6.84 -19.43
N HIS A 405 31.87 5.58 -19.05
CA HIS A 405 33.21 5.05 -18.82
C HIS A 405 34.09 5.08 -20.08
N SER A 406 33.51 4.77 -21.25
CA SER A 406 34.19 4.83 -22.55
C SER A 406 34.62 6.27 -22.90
N ILE A 407 33.73 7.25 -22.73
CA ILE A 407 34.03 8.66 -23.00
C ILE A 407 35.08 9.18 -22.02
N PHE A 408 34.95 8.87 -20.72
CA PHE A 408 35.91 9.25 -19.69
C PHE A 408 37.32 8.74 -20.01
N SER A 409 37.42 7.48 -20.45
CA SER A 409 38.70 6.86 -20.83
C SER A 409 39.28 7.50 -22.09
N ARG A 410 38.44 7.75 -23.11
CA ARG A 410 38.87 8.32 -24.40
C ARG A 410 39.32 9.77 -24.29
N LEU A 411 38.72 10.55 -23.40
CA LEU A 411 39.13 11.93 -23.12
C LEU A 411 40.41 12.02 -22.27
N GLY A 412 40.95 10.88 -21.80
CA GLY A 412 42.15 10.86 -20.97
C GLY A 412 41.94 11.49 -19.60
N CYS A 413 40.72 11.40 -19.06
CA CYS A 413 40.35 11.99 -17.76
C CYS A 413 41.00 11.26 -16.57
N ALA A 414 41.68 10.13 -16.79
CA ALA A 414 42.38 9.36 -15.76
C ALA A 414 43.66 10.08 -15.30
N GLY A 415 43.54 10.87 -14.24
CA GLY A 415 44.68 11.39 -13.47
C GLY A 415 44.84 10.62 -12.17
N SER A 416 46.09 10.42 -11.71
CA SER A 416 46.44 9.73 -10.46
C SER A 416 45.70 10.24 -9.22
N ASN A 417 45.26 11.50 -9.20
CA ASN A 417 44.54 12.11 -8.07
C ASN A 417 43.01 11.95 -8.14
N LEU A 418 42.47 11.51 -9.29
CA LEU A 418 41.03 11.39 -9.52
C LEU A 418 40.51 9.99 -9.17
N GLU A 419 41.38 8.99 -9.24
CA GLU A 419 41.10 7.59 -8.90
C GLU A 419 40.81 7.42 -7.40
N GLU A 420 41.49 8.19 -6.55
CA GLU A 420 41.27 8.22 -5.10
C GLU A 420 39.91 8.85 -4.71
N MET A 421 39.36 9.73 -5.57
CA MET A 421 38.07 10.42 -5.35
C MET A 421 36.87 9.68 -5.94
N LEU A 422 37.04 8.97 -7.06
CA LEU A 422 35.96 8.26 -7.78
C LEU A 422 35.81 6.80 -7.31
N GLY A 423 36.83 6.24 -6.66
CA GLY A 423 36.91 4.86 -6.23
C GLY A 423 37.28 3.90 -7.36
N ASN A 424 37.94 2.78 -7.02
CA ASN A 424 38.44 1.79 -7.98
C ASN A 424 37.36 0.89 -8.62
N GLN A 425 36.07 1.17 -8.40
CA GLN A 425 34.96 0.31 -8.85
C GLN A 425 34.34 0.76 -10.20
N GLY A 426 34.89 1.80 -10.82
CA GLY A 426 34.37 2.34 -12.08
C GLY A 426 33.05 3.11 -11.92
N VAL A 427 32.30 3.28 -13.02
CA VAL A 427 31.06 4.06 -13.03
C VAL A 427 29.92 3.26 -12.39
N THR A 428 29.47 3.70 -11.22
CA THR A 428 28.32 3.22 -10.45
C THR A 428 27.17 4.23 -10.51
N GLU A 429 25.97 3.85 -10.07
CA GLU A 429 24.82 4.78 -10.01
C GLU A 429 25.09 5.98 -9.09
N SER A 430 25.83 5.78 -7.99
CA SER A 430 26.10 6.84 -7.02
C SER A 430 27.16 7.85 -7.51
N ASN A 431 28.10 7.42 -8.36
CA ASN A 431 29.20 8.28 -8.84
C ASN A 431 29.03 8.72 -10.30
N MET A 432 27.98 8.27 -11.01
CA MET A 432 27.71 8.59 -12.42
C MET A 432 27.72 10.09 -12.71
N MET A 433 27.10 10.89 -11.84
CA MET A 433 27.05 12.34 -11.97
C MET A 433 28.44 13.00 -11.82
N GLN A 434 29.30 12.44 -10.98
CA GLN A 434 30.67 12.93 -10.78
C GLN A 434 31.52 12.66 -12.03
N TYR A 435 31.39 11.46 -12.62
CA TYR A 435 32.02 11.13 -13.90
C TYR A 435 31.57 12.07 -15.03
N LEU A 436 30.27 12.34 -15.13
CA LEU A 436 29.73 13.28 -16.14
C LEU A 436 30.25 14.71 -15.93
N GLY A 437 30.31 15.20 -14.70
CA GLY A 437 30.86 16.54 -14.41
C GLY A 437 32.34 16.67 -14.78
N ILE A 438 33.14 15.63 -14.55
CA ILE A 438 34.55 15.62 -14.98
C ILE A 438 34.67 15.59 -16.50
N ILE A 439 33.86 14.77 -17.17
CA ILE A 439 33.80 14.72 -18.64
C ILE A 439 33.44 16.11 -19.20
N GLU A 440 32.44 16.77 -18.62
CA GLU A 440 32.02 18.12 -19.02
C GLU A 440 33.15 19.14 -18.86
N GLN A 441 33.85 19.13 -17.71
CA GLN A 441 34.98 20.01 -17.46
C GLN A 441 36.09 19.79 -18.48
N LYS A 442 36.49 18.54 -18.71
CA LYS A 442 37.56 18.18 -19.67
C LYS A 442 37.19 18.52 -21.10
N THR A 443 35.94 18.28 -21.49
CA THR A 443 35.43 18.66 -22.80
C THR A 443 35.47 20.17 -22.99
N SER A 444 35.10 20.93 -21.95
CA SER A 444 35.16 22.39 -21.95
C SER A 444 36.58 22.93 -22.04
N GLU A 445 37.54 22.32 -21.34
CA GLU A 445 38.98 22.65 -21.43
C GLU A 445 39.49 22.44 -22.86
N ILE A 446 39.18 21.29 -23.48
CA ILE A 446 39.59 20.98 -24.86
C ILE A 446 38.97 21.97 -25.85
N LEU A 447 37.68 22.31 -25.70
CA LEU A 447 37.01 23.30 -26.54
C LEU A 447 37.62 24.70 -26.40
N GLN A 448 38.00 25.12 -25.20
CA GLN A 448 38.67 26.39 -24.98
C GLN A 448 40.08 26.40 -25.60
N LEU A 449 40.85 25.32 -25.45
CA LEU A 449 42.16 25.18 -26.10
C LEU A 449 42.02 25.26 -27.62
N TYR A 450 41.02 24.59 -28.19
CA TYR A 450 40.75 24.63 -29.62
C TYR A 450 40.37 26.05 -30.08
N ALA A 451 39.46 26.74 -29.38
CA ALA A 451 39.08 28.12 -29.69
C ALA A 451 40.27 29.08 -29.63
N THR A 452 41.16 28.90 -28.65
CA THR A 452 42.39 29.70 -28.51
C THR A 452 43.39 29.36 -29.62
N SER A 453 43.49 28.09 -30.03
CA SER A 453 44.34 27.67 -31.16
C SER A 453 43.83 28.18 -32.51
N GLN A 454 42.51 28.33 -32.69
CA GLN A 454 41.95 28.97 -33.87
C GLN A 454 42.19 30.48 -33.89
N GLN A 455 42.13 31.14 -32.73
CA GLN A 455 42.51 32.55 -32.61
C GLN A 455 44.02 32.78 -32.80
N ALA A 456 44.85 31.79 -32.44
CA ALA A 456 46.29 31.77 -32.72
C ALA A 456 46.66 31.32 -34.15
N GLY A 457 45.66 31.01 -35.00
CA GLY A 457 45.84 30.75 -36.42
C GLY A 457 46.27 31.97 -37.24
N GLU A 458 46.30 33.17 -36.63
CA GLU A 458 46.90 34.39 -37.17
C GLU A 458 47.94 34.96 -36.17
N GLY A 459 48.97 34.19 -35.83
CA GLY A 459 50.13 34.74 -35.10
C GLY A 459 50.89 33.73 -34.25
N GLU A 460 52.21 33.71 -34.42
CA GLU A 460 53.17 32.76 -33.88
C GLU A 460 53.06 32.39 -32.38
N VAL A 461 53.49 31.16 -32.13
CA VAL A 461 53.59 30.45 -30.84
C VAL A 461 54.60 31.11 -29.90
N GLN A 462 54.20 31.37 -28.64
CA GLN A 462 55.07 31.17 -27.48
C GLN A 462 54.29 30.59 -26.30
N ALA A 463 54.43 29.27 -26.09
CA ALA A 463 54.02 28.60 -24.88
C ALA A 463 55.02 28.90 -23.75
N LYS A 464 54.57 29.57 -22.69
CA LYS A 464 55.20 29.51 -21.36
C LYS A 464 54.27 28.78 -20.42
N VAL A 465 54.67 27.55 -20.09
CA VAL A 465 54.13 26.77 -18.99
C VAL A 465 54.58 27.43 -17.69
N ASN A 466 53.65 27.70 -16.77
CA ASN A 466 53.99 27.93 -15.37
C ASN A 466 53.07 27.05 -14.50
N PRO A 467 53.62 26.14 -13.68
CA PRO A 467 52.83 25.20 -12.89
C PRO A 467 52.51 25.82 -11.52
N GLY A 468 51.25 25.75 -11.15
CA GLY A 468 50.82 25.95 -9.77
C GLY A 468 49.62 26.86 -9.65
N TYR A 469 48.43 26.27 -9.52
CA TYR A 469 47.48 26.75 -8.52
C TYR A 469 46.71 25.56 -7.92
N ASN A 470 46.60 25.68 -6.61
CA ASN A 470 46.24 24.70 -5.61
C ASN A 470 44.72 24.47 -5.54
N TYR A 471 44.32 23.33 -5.00
CA TYR A 471 42.93 22.95 -4.70
C TYR A 471 42.26 23.96 -3.74
N GLY A 472 41.04 24.38 -4.06
CA GLY A 472 40.20 25.19 -3.17
C GLY A 472 38.79 25.41 -3.71
N GLU A 473 37.82 24.76 -3.06
CA GLU A 473 36.36 24.94 -3.00
C GLU A 473 35.59 25.68 -4.13
N PRO A 474 34.49 25.10 -4.67
CA PRO A 474 33.68 25.77 -5.67
C PRO A 474 32.72 26.77 -5.02
N LYS A 475 32.99 28.07 -5.23
CA LYS A 475 31.96 29.12 -5.07
C LYS A 475 31.37 29.47 -6.43
N MET A 476 30.05 29.37 -6.50
CA MET A 476 29.21 29.77 -7.61
C MET A 476 29.39 31.26 -7.94
N ALA A 477 29.69 31.56 -9.20
CA ALA A 477 29.49 32.89 -9.78
C ALA A 477 29.16 32.79 -11.28
N THR A 478 27.86 32.87 -11.54
CA THR A 478 27.19 33.49 -12.70
C THR A 478 28.09 33.92 -13.88
N ARG A 479 28.02 33.14 -14.97
CA ARG A 479 28.59 33.52 -16.27
C ARG A 479 27.48 33.93 -17.24
N SER A 480 27.60 35.18 -17.69
CA SER A 480 26.85 35.83 -18.77
C SER A 480 27.00 35.10 -20.10
N GLU A 481 25.88 34.97 -20.79
CA GLU A 481 25.68 34.41 -22.13
C GLU A 481 26.53 35.12 -23.20
N LYS A 482 27.26 34.33 -24.00
CA LYS A 482 27.51 34.63 -25.42
C LYS A 482 27.40 33.32 -26.19
N HIS A 483 26.29 33.22 -26.92
CA HIS A 483 25.90 32.12 -27.78
C HIS A 483 26.83 32.07 -29.01
N LEU A 484 27.51 30.94 -29.26
CA LEU A 484 28.02 30.58 -30.58
C LEU A 484 27.15 29.46 -31.12
N THR A 485 26.40 29.77 -32.16
CA THR A 485 25.54 28.83 -32.89
C THR A 485 26.41 27.97 -33.80
N ILE A 486 26.42 26.65 -33.58
CA ILE A 486 27.03 25.66 -34.48
C ILE A 486 25.90 24.76 -34.99
N GLU A 487 25.66 24.79 -36.31
CA GLU A 487 24.73 23.91 -37.00
C GLU A 487 25.23 22.45 -36.96
N PHE A 488 24.48 21.58 -36.28
CA PHE A 488 24.63 20.13 -36.39
C PHE A 488 23.58 19.57 -37.37
N LYS A 489 24.06 18.83 -38.38
CA LYS A 489 23.24 18.07 -39.32
C LYS A 489 22.56 16.92 -38.56
N ALA A 490 21.22 16.96 -38.49
CA ALA A 490 20.40 16.05 -37.69
C ALA A 490 20.54 14.58 -38.12
N GLY A 491 21.23 13.79 -37.29
CA GLY A 491 20.92 12.37 -37.13
C GLY A 491 19.78 12.26 -36.12
N SER A 492 18.71 11.55 -36.49
CA SER A 492 17.46 11.45 -35.73
C SER A 492 17.68 11.00 -34.28
N LEU A 493 17.60 11.95 -33.35
CA LEU A 493 17.28 11.67 -31.96
C LEU A 493 15.81 11.20 -31.89
N PRO A 494 15.48 10.21 -31.06
CA PRO A 494 14.09 9.83 -30.84
C PRO A 494 13.34 11.06 -30.30
N SER A 495 12.25 11.41 -30.98
CA SER A 495 11.33 12.48 -30.61
C SER A 495 10.89 12.28 -29.15
N THR A 496 11.26 13.21 -28.26
CA THR A 496 10.75 13.29 -26.88
C THR A 496 9.31 13.80 -26.85
N ASN A 497 8.47 13.32 -27.76
CA ASN A 497 7.05 13.66 -27.86
C ASN A 497 6.13 12.42 -27.75
N GLU A 498 6.66 11.29 -27.30
CA GLU A 498 5.88 10.08 -26.98
C GLU A 498 5.76 9.81 -25.46
N TYR A 499 6.05 10.79 -24.61
CA TYR A 499 5.79 10.74 -23.17
C TYR A 499 4.48 11.45 -22.77
N LEU A 500 3.48 11.39 -23.64
CA LEU A 500 2.12 11.83 -23.35
C LEU A 500 1.12 10.82 -23.91
N SER A 501 0.98 9.67 -23.23
CA SER A 501 -0.30 8.97 -23.18
C SER A 501 -0.34 8.00 -21.99
N ASP A 502 -1.48 8.04 -21.32
CA ASP A 502 -2.06 7.04 -20.43
C ASP A 502 -1.47 6.92 -19.01
N GLU A 503 -1.44 8.05 -18.30
CA GLU A 503 -1.96 8.02 -16.94
C GLU A 503 -3.50 7.97 -17.02
N GLU A 504 -4.07 6.77 -17.13
CA GLU A 504 -5.41 6.53 -16.56
C GLU A 504 -5.27 6.65 -15.04
N SER A 505 -5.34 7.89 -14.57
CA SER A 505 -5.64 8.21 -13.19
C SER A 505 -7.02 7.64 -12.91
N ASP A 506 -7.07 6.53 -12.18
CA ASP A 506 -8.28 6.05 -11.54
C ASP A 506 -8.93 7.23 -10.80
N GLU A 507 -10.14 7.56 -11.22
CA GLU A 507 -10.99 8.62 -10.69
C GLU A 507 -11.40 8.26 -9.24
N GLU A 508 -10.55 8.56 -8.26
CA GLU A 508 -11.07 8.88 -6.92
C GLU A 508 -11.56 10.32 -6.95
N ASN A 509 -12.85 10.48 -6.64
CA ASN A 509 -13.58 11.74 -6.62
C ASN A 509 -12.88 12.81 -5.76
N ASP A 510 -12.09 13.66 -6.40
CA ASP A 510 -11.67 14.92 -5.82
C ASP A 510 -12.88 15.89 -5.84
N GLU A 511 -13.52 16.04 -4.67
CA GLU A 511 -14.54 17.04 -4.36
C GLU A 511 -13.94 18.46 -4.36
N ARG A 512 -13.41 18.91 -5.50
CA ARG A 512 -13.09 20.31 -5.73
C ARG A 512 -14.02 20.88 -6.79
N PRO A 513 -14.56 22.10 -6.59
CA PRO A 513 -15.40 22.74 -7.59
C PRO A 513 -14.58 22.95 -8.87
N LEU A 514 -15.05 22.36 -9.97
CA LEU A 514 -14.37 22.39 -11.26
C LEU A 514 -14.27 23.82 -11.81
N THR A 515 -13.16 24.13 -12.45
CA THR A 515 -12.98 25.39 -13.18
C THR A 515 -13.83 25.41 -14.45
N ARG A 516 -14.17 26.61 -14.95
CA ARG A 516 -15.03 26.79 -16.14
C ARG A 516 -14.52 26.04 -17.36
N ASP A 517 -13.20 26.05 -17.59
CA ASP A 517 -12.56 25.37 -18.72
C ASP A 517 -12.63 23.84 -18.59
N GLU A 518 -12.58 23.31 -17.36
CA GLU A 518 -12.76 21.88 -17.10
C GLU A 518 -14.21 21.44 -17.28
N LEU A 519 -15.17 22.30 -16.93
CA LEU A 519 -16.60 22.05 -17.17
C LEU A 519 -16.91 22.00 -18.67
N GLU A 520 -16.34 22.91 -19.47
CA GLU A 520 -16.45 22.93 -20.93
C GLU A 520 -15.81 21.68 -21.57
N ARG A 521 -14.65 21.22 -21.08
CA ARG A 521 -14.05 19.97 -21.56
C ARG A 521 -14.87 18.74 -21.21
N LYS A 522 -15.44 18.69 -19.99
CA LYS A 522 -16.25 17.56 -19.52
C LYS A 522 -17.57 17.46 -20.30
N THR A 523 -18.22 18.58 -20.58
CA THR A 523 -19.41 18.64 -21.42
C THR A 523 -19.12 18.25 -22.87
N MET A 524 -18.03 18.75 -23.47
CA MET A 524 -17.62 18.36 -24.84
C MET A 524 -17.24 16.89 -24.96
N ARG A 525 -16.66 16.28 -23.91
CA ARG A 525 -16.36 14.84 -23.86
C ARG A 525 -17.64 13.99 -23.75
N GLY A 526 -18.66 14.50 -23.06
CA GLY A 526 -20.01 13.91 -23.00
C GLY A 526 -20.69 13.87 -24.37
N TYR A 527 -20.66 14.98 -25.12
CA TYR A 527 -21.20 15.04 -26.49
C TYR A 527 -20.52 14.04 -27.43
N ARG A 528 -19.18 13.94 -27.39
CA ARG A 528 -18.42 12.98 -28.21
C ARG A 528 -18.69 11.51 -27.87
N LYS A 529 -19.01 11.18 -26.61
CA LYS A 529 -19.44 9.83 -26.21
C LYS A 529 -20.89 9.54 -26.65
N GLY A 530 -21.77 10.54 -26.62
CA GLY A 530 -23.16 10.43 -27.08
C GLY A 530 -23.27 10.16 -28.59
N ASP A 531 -22.46 10.82 -29.42
CA ASP A 531 -22.47 10.62 -30.87
C ASP A 531 -21.91 9.25 -31.29
N LYS A 532 -20.91 8.73 -30.56
CA LYS A 532 -20.39 7.37 -30.78
C LYS A 532 -21.38 6.27 -30.40
N ALA A 533 -22.29 6.53 -29.46
CA ALA A 533 -23.34 5.59 -29.07
C ALA A 533 -24.54 5.59 -30.05
N LYS A 534 -24.81 6.71 -30.73
CA LYS A 534 -25.87 6.80 -31.75
C LYS A 534 -25.47 6.18 -33.10
N ASN A 535 -24.18 6.17 -33.44
CA ASN A 535 -23.68 5.52 -34.67
C ASN A 535 -23.44 4.00 -34.55
N LYS A 536 -23.80 3.39 -33.42
CA LYS A 536 -23.60 1.95 -33.15
C LYS A 536 -24.90 1.17 -32.89
N LYS A 537 -26.05 1.76 -33.23
CA LYS A 537 -27.35 1.08 -33.26
C LYS A 537 -27.87 0.96 -34.67
#